data_AF-A0A3C0VP38-F1
#
_entry.id   AF-A0A3C0VP38-F1
#
_cell.length_a   1.000
_cell.length_b   1.000
_cell.length_c   1.000
_cell.angle_alpha   90.00
_cell.angle_beta   90.00
_cell.angle_gamma   90.00
#
_symmetry.space_group_name_H-M   'P 1'
#
loop_
_entity.id
_entity.type
_entity.pdbx_description
1 polymer ?
#
loop_
_entity_poly.entity_id
_entity_poly.type
_entity_poly.pdbx_seq_one_letter_code
_entity_poly.pdbx_strand_id
1 'polypeptide(L)' 'MIQNNWQELIKPTKLDIVPGHDSNRHVRIVAEPLERGFGLTLGNALRRILLSSIQGAAVVSVQIDGVLHEFSSIAGV' A
#
# COMPACT_ATOMS: atom_id res chain seq x y z
N MET A 1 14.18 -22.08 39.17
CA MET A 1 14.12 -22.27 37.70
C MET A 1 12.90 -21.53 37.19
N ILE A 2 13.07 -20.43 36.46
CA ILE A 2 11.96 -19.73 35.81
C ILE A 2 11.71 -20.47 34.50
N GLN A 3 10.62 -21.22 34.41
CA GLN A 3 10.17 -21.79 33.13
C GLN A 3 9.65 -20.65 32.27
N ASN A 4 10.38 -20.35 31.20
CA ASN A 4 9.99 -19.42 30.17
C ASN A 4 8.79 -19.99 29.41
N ASN A 5 7.58 -19.54 29.77
CA ASN A 5 6.31 -19.98 29.18
C ASN A 5 5.98 -19.20 27.89
N TRP A 6 6.94 -19.12 26.96
CA TRP A 6 6.76 -18.45 25.68
C TRP A 6 6.37 -19.48 24.63
N GLN A 7 5.09 -19.51 24.24
CA GLN A 7 4.68 -20.17 23.01
C GLN A 7 5.19 -19.33 21.83
N GLU A 8 5.87 -19.98 20.88
CA GLU A 8 6.29 -19.31 19.65
C GLU A 8 5.06 -18.86 18.86
N LEU A 9 5.05 -17.59 18.44
CA LEU A 9 3.97 -17.04 17.62
C LEU A 9 3.82 -17.82 16.32
N ILE A 10 2.58 -18.14 15.94
CA ILE A 10 2.29 -18.71 14.62
C ILE A 10 2.67 -17.69 13.55
N LYS A 11 3.67 -18.04 12.73
CA LYS A 11 4.09 -17.27 11.57
C LYS A 11 3.42 -17.84 10.31
N PRO A 12 2.98 -16.98 9.37
CA PRO A 12 2.41 -17.45 8.12
C PRO A 12 3.47 -18.20 7.31
N THR A 13 3.14 -19.39 6.83
CA THR A 13 4.09 -20.30 6.18
C THR A 13 4.39 -19.90 4.74
N LYS A 14 3.41 -19.29 4.06
CA LYS A 14 3.52 -18.82 2.67
C LYS A 14 2.58 -17.65 2.42
N LEU A 15 3.00 -16.79 1.51
CA LEU A 15 2.16 -15.74 0.92
C LEU A 15 1.59 -16.23 -0.40
N ASP A 16 0.27 -16.22 -0.55
CA ASP A 16 -0.38 -16.47 -1.84
C ASP A 16 -0.70 -15.14 -2.54
N ILE A 17 -0.25 -15.01 -3.79
CA ILE A 17 -0.38 -13.79 -4.58
C ILE A 17 -1.27 -14.11 -5.78
N VAL A 18 -2.48 -13.58 -5.76
CA VAL A 18 -3.47 -13.79 -6.81
C VAL A 18 -3.63 -12.50 -7.62
N PRO A 19 -3.25 -12.48 -8.91
CA PRO A 19 -3.41 -11.31 -9.75
C PRO A 19 -4.89 -10.96 -9.93
N GLY A 20 -5.20 -9.67 -10.00
CA GLY A 20 -6.53 -9.18 -10.34
C GLY A 20 -6.84 -9.28 -11.83
N HIS A 21 -8.00 -8.76 -12.22
CA HIS A 21 -8.40 -8.63 -13.63
C HIS A 21 -7.39 -7.80 -14.45
N ASP A 22 -6.81 -6.76 -13.83
CA ASP A 22 -5.66 -6.03 -14.36
C ASP A 22 -4.45 -6.30 -13.47
N SER A 23 -3.57 -7.21 -13.92
CA SER A 23 -2.40 -7.65 -13.16
C SER A 23 -1.39 -6.54 -12.89
N ASN A 24 -1.43 -5.43 -13.66
CA ASN A 24 -0.51 -4.31 -13.47
C ASN A 24 -0.98 -3.33 -12.38
N ARG A 25 -2.26 -3.32 -12.05
CA ARG A 25 -2.85 -2.35 -11.11
C ARG A 25 -3.55 -2.97 -9.91
N HIS A 26 -3.87 -4.27 -9.95
CA HIS A 26 -4.60 -4.94 -8.90
C HIS A 26 -3.99 -6.30 -8.55
N VAL A 27 -3.79 -6.54 -7.26
CA VAL A 27 -3.31 -7.80 -6.72
C VAL A 27 -4.00 -8.12 -5.39
N ARG A 28 -4.34 -9.39 -5.17
CA ARG A 28 -4.82 -9.90 -3.89
C ARG A 28 -3.71 -10.73 -3.24
N ILE A 29 -3.36 -10.39 -2.02
CA ILE A 29 -2.32 -11.07 -1.24
C ILE A 29 -2.98 -11.73 -0.03
N VAL A 30 -2.73 -13.04 0.17
CA VAL A 30 -3.26 -13.82 1.29
C VAL A 30 -2.11 -14.37 2.14
N ALA A 31 -2.13 -14.05 3.44
CA ALA A 31 -1.17 -14.54 4.41
C ALA A 31 -1.89 -15.35 5.48
N GLU A 32 -1.59 -16.65 5.54
CA GLU A 32 -2.16 -17.59 6.52
C GLU A 32 -1.15 -18.70 6.84
N PRO A 33 -1.24 -19.35 8.01
CA PRO A 33 -2.10 -19.02 9.15
C PRO A 33 -1.55 -17.84 9.96
N LEU A 34 -2.44 -17.12 10.65
CA LEU A 34 -2.11 -16.06 11.61
C LEU A 34 -2.76 -16.36 12.95
N GLU A 35 -2.12 -15.95 14.03
CA GLU A 35 -2.76 -16.00 15.34
C GLU A 35 -4.04 -15.16 15.39
N ARG A 36 -4.97 -15.56 16.25
CA ARG A 36 -6.23 -14.84 16.44
C ARG A 36 -5.93 -13.37 16.80
N GLY A 37 -6.51 -12.46 16.03
CA GLY A 37 -6.33 -11.01 16.21
C GLY A 37 -5.13 -10.41 15.46
N PHE A 38 -4.10 -11.20 15.12
CA PHE A 38 -2.93 -10.70 14.38
C PHE A 38 -3.27 -10.26 12.96
N GLY A 39 -4.29 -10.86 12.33
CA GLY A 39 -4.80 -10.40 11.04
C GLY A 39 -5.24 -8.94 11.05
N LEU A 40 -5.89 -8.48 12.13
CA LEU A 40 -6.30 -7.08 12.27
C LEU A 40 -5.10 -6.18 12.54
N THR A 41 -4.19 -6.60 13.42
CA THR A 41 -2.98 -5.84 13.76
C THR A 41 -2.09 -5.61 12.53
N LEU A 42 -1.76 -6.68 11.81
CA LEU A 42 -0.95 -6.62 10.60
C LEU A 42 -1.68 -5.92 9.46
N GLY A 43 -2.96 -6.25 9.24
CA GLY A 43 -3.77 -5.66 8.18
C GLY A 43 -3.92 -4.15 8.33
N ASN A 44 -4.21 -3.66 9.53
CA ASN A 44 -4.30 -2.21 9.79
C ASN A 44 -2.95 -1.51 9.64
N ALA A 45 -1.86 -2.11 10.14
CA ALA A 45 -0.53 -1.55 10.00
C ALA A 45 -0.12 -1.44 8.53
N LEU A 46 -0.26 -2.53 7.76
CA LEU A 46 0.04 -2.56 6.33
C LEU A 46 -0.83 -1.58 5.55
N ARG A 47 -2.14 -1.54 5.80
CA ARG A 47 -3.04 -0.59 5.14
C ARG A 47 -2.58 0.85 5.33
N ARG A 48 -2.15 1.24 6.54
CA ARG A 48 -1.65 2.59 6.80
C ARG A 48 -0.38 2.87 6.01
N ILE A 49 0.59 1.97 6.07
CA ILE A 49 1.87 2.12 5.36
C ILE A 49 1.64 2.23 3.84
N LEU A 50 0.80 1.34 3.29
CA LEU A 50 0.49 1.32 1.86
C LEU A 50 -0.21 2.60 1.38
N LEU A 51 -1.02 3.23 2.24
CA LEU A 51 -1.73 4.47 1.89
C LEU A 51 -0.91 5.75 2.11
N SER A 52 0.00 5.77 3.09
CA SER A 52 0.66 7.02 3.51
C SER A 52 2.16 7.08 3.28
N SER A 53 2.81 5.95 3.01
CA SER A 53 4.28 5.85 3.13
C SER A 53 4.94 5.16 1.94
N ILE A 54 4.18 4.86 0.88
CA ILE A 54 4.75 4.42 -0.38
C ILE A 54 5.36 5.62 -1.09
N GLN A 55 6.62 5.49 -1.50
CA GLN A 55 7.26 6.46 -2.38
C GLN A 55 6.67 6.35 -3.78
N GLY A 56 6.28 7.49 -4.33
CA GLY A 56 5.80 7.60 -5.70
C GLY A 56 6.32 8.89 -6.33
N ALA A 57 6.12 9.01 -7.64
CA ALA A 57 6.35 10.24 -8.38
C ALA A 57 5.00 10.83 -8.78
N ALA A 58 4.87 12.15 -8.67
CA ALA A 58 3.70 12.88 -9.13
C ALA A 58 4.14 14.19 -9.76
N VAL A 59 3.35 14.68 -10.73
CA VAL A 59 3.52 16.03 -11.27
C VAL A 59 3.11 17.02 -10.17
N VAL A 60 4.03 17.87 -9.75
CA VAL A 60 3.80 18.87 -8.68
C VAL A 60 3.53 20.26 -9.22
N SER A 61 4.08 20.58 -10.38
CA SER A 61 3.92 21.86 -11.05
C SER A 61 4.17 21.70 -12.54
N VAL A 62 3.60 22.62 -13.31
CA VAL A 62 3.83 22.76 -14.75
C VAL A 62 3.96 24.25 -15.04
N GLN A 63 4.89 24.61 -15.92
CA GLN A 63 5.03 25.95 -16.47
C GLN A 63 4.62 25.90 -17.95
N ILE A 64 3.71 26.78 -18.36
CA ILE A 64 3.25 26.88 -19.73
C ILE A 64 3.62 28.27 -20.25
N ASP A 65 4.34 28.31 -21.37
CA ASP A 65 4.78 29.57 -21.98
C ASP A 65 3.57 30.42 -22.39
N GLY A 66 3.61 31.71 -22.02
CA GLY A 66 2.55 32.66 -22.31
C GLY A 66 1.32 32.56 -21.40
N VAL A 67 1.28 31.62 -20.44
CA VAL A 67 0.20 31.50 -19.44
C VAL A 67 0.65 32.12 -18.12
N LEU A 68 -0.07 33.14 -17.67
CA LEU A 68 0.27 33.85 -16.43
C LEU A 68 -0.29 33.15 -15.19
N HIS A 69 -1.48 32.56 -15.28
CA HIS A 69 -2.14 31.87 -14.18
C HIS A 69 -3.07 30.75 -14.69
N GLU A 70 -3.49 29.86 -13.80
CA GLU A 70 -4.32 28.68 -14.12
C GLU A 70 -5.66 28.99 -14.80
N PHE A 71 -6.17 30.21 -14.65
CA PHE A 71 -7.42 30.67 -15.28
C PHE A 71 -7.23 31.38 -16.63
N SER A 72 -6.00 31.45 -17.18
CA SER A 72 -5.78 32.09 -18.48
C SER A 72 -6.19 31.14 -19.62
N SER A 73 -6.84 31.69 -20.65
CA SER A 73 -7.17 30.91 -21.85
C SER A 73 -5.99 30.86 -22.83
N ILE A 74 -5.84 29.73 -23.51
CA ILE A 74 -4.88 29.53 -24.59
C ILE A 74 -5.68 29.40 -25.89
N ALA A 75 -5.38 30.21 -26.90
CA ALA A 75 -6.07 30.09 -28.18
C ALA A 75 -5.72 28.76 -28.86
N GLY A 76 -6.74 27.92 -29.11
CA GLY A 76 -6.59 26.64 -29.83
C GLY A 76 -6.43 25.39 -28.95
N VAL A 77 -6.58 25.51 -27.62
CA VAL A 77 -6.67 24.38 -26.67
C VAL A 77 -8.02 24.41 -25.96
#